data_AF-A0A4U3AIG7-F1
#
_entry.id   AF-A0A4U3AIG7-F1
#
_cell.length_a   1.000
_cell.length_b   1.000
_cell.length_c   1.000
_cell.angle_alpha   90.00
_cell.angle_beta   90.00
_cell.angle_gamma   90.00
#
_symmetry.space_group_name_H-M   'P 1'
#
loop_
_entity.id
_entity.type
_entity.pdbx_description
1 polymer ?
#
loop_
_entity_poly.entity_id
_entity_poly.type
_entity_poly.pdbx_seq_one_letter_code
_entity_poly.pdbx_strand_id
1 'polypeptide(L)'
;DYIELEGVSSRPVNIRTYPLGEAAAHLTGYIGKVNAEELKSLQKKGYQAEDLVGKTGLEKVLENTLRGEKGGRVFIEDENGKEIKNVAKKEAKEGENVTLTIDAAIQEKIFNEMKNEAGSSAAVNPKTGETIALVSSPAYNPNTIVRGASKAQREAWNNDSKLPMMNRFTQAFVPGSVFKTITGAIGLETNTINPKE
;
A
#
# COMPACT_ATOMS: atom_id res chain seq x y z
N ASP A 1 -14.49 -23.10 18.36
CA ASP A 1 -14.36 -21.92 17.49
C ASP A 1 -14.98 -20.72 18.22
N TYR A 2 -14.40 -19.51 18.25
CA TYR A 2 -14.98 -18.40 19.05
C TYR A 2 -16.40 -18.00 18.60
N ILE A 3 -16.74 -18.34 17.35
CA ILE A 3 -18.03 -18.10 16.71
C ILE A 3 -19.14 -19.00 17.30
N GLU A 4 -18.78 -20.10 17.96
CA GLU A 4 -19.73 -21.05 18.57
C GLU A 4 -20.13 -20.69 20.00
N LEU A 5 -19.50 -19.66 20.59
CA LEU A 5 -19.80 -19.22 21.95
C LEU A 5 -21.15 -18.49 22.00
N GLU A 6 -21.95 -18.81 23.02
CA GLU A 6 -23.22 -18.15 23.26
C GLU A 6 -23.03 -16.63 23.45
N GLY A 7 -23.81 -15.84 22.71
CA GLY A 7 -23.70 -14.37 22.69
C GLY A 7 -22.74 -13.80 21.65
N VAL A 8 -21.98 -14.64 20.92
CA VAL A 8 -21.17 -14.19 19.78
C VAL A 8 -21.99 -14.28 18.49
N SER A 9 -21.99 -13.21 17.69
CA SER A 9 -22.57 -13.20 16.35
C SER A 9 -21.56 -12.72 15.34
N SER A 10 -21.61 -13.27 14.13
CA SER A 10 -20.78 -12.86 13.01
C SER A 10 -21.63 -12.19 11.93
N ARG A 11 -21.04 -11.22 11.24
CA ARG A 11 -21.65 -10.56 10.09
C ARG A 11 -20.61 -10.41 8.98
N PRO A 12 -20.95 -10.72 7.72
CA PRO A 12 -20.06 -10.44 6.61
C PRO A 12 -19.91 -8.93 6.46
N VAL A 13 -18.67 -8.48 6.30
CA VAL A 13 -18.33 -7.09 6.01
C VAL A 13 -17.34 -7.03 4.85
N ASN A 14 -17.47 -6.01 4.01
CA ASN A 14 -16.53 -5.77 2.93
C ASN A 14 -15.27 -5.12 3.50
N ILE A 15 -14.11 -5.72 3.23
CA ILE A 15 -12.82 -5.23 3.70
C ILE A 15 -11.80 -5.30 2.57
N ARG A 16 -10.95 -4.29 2.48
CA ARG A 16 -9.83 -4.26 1.54
C ARG A 16 -8.88 -5.42 1.87
N THR A 17 -8.51 -6.17 0.83
CA THR A 17 -7.68 -7.36 0.94
C THR A 17 -6.47 -7.23 0.03
N TYR A 18 -5.30 -7.63 0.54
CA TYR A 18 -4.01 -7.61 -0.12
C TYR A 18 -3.54 -9.06 -0.32
N PRO A 19 -3.72 -9.66 -1.51
CA PRO A 19 -3.45 -11.08 -1.72
C PRO A 19 -2.00 -11.48 -1.46
N LEU A 20 -1.03 -10.63 -1.84
CA LEU A 20 0.40 -10.89 -1.61
C LEU A 20 0.87 -10.58 -0.18
N GLY A 21 -0.01 -10.09 0.70
CA GLY A 21 0.32 -9.84 2.10
C GLY A 21 1.62 -9.05 2.30
N GLU A 22 2.54 -9.64 3.06
CA GLU A 22 3.84 -9.05 3.41
C GLU A 22 4.73 -8.80 2.18
N ALA A 23 4.65 -9.68 1.16
CA ALA A 23 5.52 -9.62 -0.01
C ALA A 23 5.37 -8.35 -0.85
N ALA A 24 4.22 -7.67 -0.75
CA ALA A 24 3.95 -6.41 -1.44
C ALA A 24 3.54 -5.28 -0.49
N ALA A 25 3.69 -5.44 0.83
CA ALA A 25 3.14 -4.51 1.83
C ALA A 25 3.62 -3.07 1.65
N HIS A 26 4.92 -2.85 1.42
CA HIS A 26 5.46 -1.50 1.21
C HIS A 26 5.13 -0.93 -0.17
N LEU A 27 4.87 -1.80 -1.16
CA LEU A 27 4.50 -1.42 -2.51
C LEU A 27 3.03 -0.98 -2.56
N THR A 28 2.10 -1.87 -2.18
CA THR A 28 0.67 -1.55 -2.16
C THR A 28 0.38 -0.52 -1.07
N GLY A 29 1.03 -0.64 0.08
CA GLY A 29 0.62 0.04 1.29
C GLY A 29 -0.69 -0.51 1.83
N TYR A 30 -1.39 0.30 2.61
CA TYR A 30 -2.69 -0.03 3.17
C TYR A 30 -3.59 1.20 3.29
N ILE A 31 -4.90 0.95 3.36
CA ILE A 31 -5.90 1.97 3.71
C ILE A 31 -6.16 2.02 5.21
N GLY A 32 -6.62 3.16 5.72
CA GLY A 32 -7.05 3.30 7.09
C GLY A 32 -8.00 4.48 7.27
N LYS A 33 -8.65 4.56 8.43
CA LYS A 33 -9.56 5.65 8.75
C LYS A 33 -8.83 7.00 8.76
N VAL A 34 -9.45 8.02 8.19
CA VAL A 34 -8.98 9.41 8.26
C VAL A 34 -8.86 9.83 9.72
N ASN A 35 -7.69 10.35 10.11
CA ASN A 35 -7.49 10.92 11.45
C ASN A 35 -7.83 12.42 11.48
N ALA A 36 -7.86 13.01 12.68
CA ALA A 36 -8.25 14.40 12.87
C ALA A 36 -7.32 15.39 12.14
N GLU A 37 -6.03 15.07 12.05
CA GLU A 37 -5.03 15.89 11.36
C GLU A 37 -5.23 15.88 9.84
N GLU A 38 -5.39 14.69 9.27
CA GLU A 38 -5.64 14.49 7.84
C GLU A 38 -6.97 15.13 7.42
N LEU A 39 -8.02 15.00 8.25
CA LEU A 39 -9.35 15.51 7.96
C LEU A 39 -9.32 17.02 7.67
N LYS A 40 -8.49 17.81 8.35
CA LYS A 40 -8.35 19.26 8.09
C LYS A 40 -8.01 19.57 6.63
N SER A 41 -7.24 18.69 5.98
CA SER A 41 -6.85 18.84 4.57
C SER A 41 -7.82 18.11 3.62
N LEU A 42 -8.27 16.92 4.01
CA LEU A 42 -9.09 16.05 3.19
C LEU A 42 -10.57 16.45 3.17
N GLN A 43 -11.06 17.16 4.17
CA GLN A 43 -12.44 17.67 4.19
C GLN A 43 -12.73 18.56 2.98
N LYS A 44 -11.75 19.35 2.53
CA LYS A 44 -11.85 20.16 1.29
C LYS A 44 -11.99 19.31 0.03
N LYS A 45 -11.58 18.04 0.08
CA LYS A 45 -11.72 17.03 -0.97
C LYS A 45 -12.94 16.11 -0.74
N GLY A 46 -13.86 16.51 0.13
CA GLY A 46 -15.09 15.78 0.42
C GLY A 46 -14.90 14.51 1.24
N TYR A 47 -13.86 14.44 2.07
CA TYR A 47 -13.74 13.35 3.06
C TYR A 47 -14.51 13.70 4.33
N GLN A 48 -15.09 12.67 4.93
CA GLN A 48 -15.76 12.72 6.22
C GLN A 48 -14.93 11.99 7.28
N ALA A 49 -15.27 12.21 8.55
CA ALA A 49 -14.76 11.37 9.63
C ALA A 49 -15.13 9.90 9.37
N GLU A 50 -14.26 8.97 9.75
CA GLU A 50 -14.39 7.52 9.50
C GLU A 50 -14.23 7.06 8.04
N ASP A 51 -14.05 7.97 7.07
CA ASP A 51 -13.71 7.58 5.70
C ASP A 51 -12.39 6.80 5.67
N LEU A 52 -12.30 5.82 4.77
CA LEU A 52 -11.05 5.13 4.49
C LEU A 52 -10.25 5.93 3.46
N VAL A 53 -8.95 6.02 3.70
CA VAL A 53 -7.97 6.67 2.82
C VAL A 53 -6.69 5.85 2.79
N GLY A 54 -6.00 5.83 1.65
CA GLY A 54 -4.66 5.30 1.50
C GLY A 54 -3.67 5.97 2.45
N LYS A 55 -3.04 5.18 3.33
CA LYS A 55 -2.09 5.67 4.34
C LYS A 55 -0.65 5.62 3.86
N THR A 56 -0.31 4.61 3.07
CA THR A 56 1.04 4.34 2.59
C THR A 56 1.00 3.75 1.18
N GLY A 57 2.17 3.60 0.55
CA GLY A 57 2.34 2.90 -0.72
C GLY A 57 1.46 3.46 -1.85
N LEU A 58 1.14 2.59 -2.80
CA LEU A 58 0.30 2.92 -3.94
C LEU A 58 -1.13 3.31 -3.55
N GLU A 59 -1.69 2.77 -2.46
CA GLU A 59 -3.01 3.20 -1.97
C GLU A 59 -3.02 4.72 -1.71
N LYS A 60 -1.97 5.25 -1.08
CA LYS A 60 -1.85 6.70 -0.83
C LYS A 60 -1.53 7.50 -2.09
N VAL A 61 -0.62 6.99 -2.92
CA VAL A 61 -0.17 7.70 -4.14
C VAL A 61 -1.29 7.81 -5.16
N LEU A 62 -2.10 6.77 -5.30
CA LEU A 62 -3.18 6.65 -6.28
C LEU A 62 -4.56 6.91 -5.68
N GLU A 63 -4.64 7.47 -4.47
CA GLU A 63 -5.89 7.67 -3.74
C GLU A 63 -6.98 8.36 -4.58
N ASN A 64 -6.62 9.41 -5.33
CA ASN A 64 -7.59 10.15 -6.15
C ASN A 64 -8.17 9.31 -7.30
N THR A 65 -7.41 8.34 -7.82
CA THR A 65 -7.84 7.40 -8.86
C THR A 65 -8.67 6.27 -8.25
N LEU A 66 -8.27 5.77 -7.08
CA LEU A 66 -8.85 4.59 -6.45
C LEU A 66 -10.15 4.86 -5.66
N ARG A 67 -10.32 6.05 -5.08
CA ARG A 67 -11.44 6.33 -4.15
C ARG A 67 -12.81 6.47 -4.83
N GLY A 68 -12.83 6.90 -6.10
CA GLY A 68 -14.06 7.30 -6.77
C GLY A 68 -14.76 8.49 -6.08
N GLU A 69 -16.06 8.64 -6.34
CA GLU A 69 -16.90 9.67 -5.72
C GLU A 69 -18.12 9.07 -5.03
N LYS A 70 -18.33 9.44 -3.76
CA LYS A 70 -19.57 9.08 -3.06
C LYS A 70 -20.78 9.77 -3.71
N GLY A 71 -21.80 8.96 -3.99
CA GLY A 71 -23.14 9.42 -4.30
C GLY A 71 -23.93 9.74 -3.03
N GLY A 72 -25.16 10.18 -3.19
CA GLY A 72 -26.08 10.46 -2.09
C GLY A 72 -27.43 10.90 -2.61
N ARG A 73 -28.46 10.77 -1.78
CA ARG A 73 -29.79 11.29 -2.08
C ARG A 73 -30.37 11.97 -0.86
N VAL A 74 -31.13 13.04 -1.10
CA VAL A 74 -31.92 13.75 -0.11
C VAL A 74 -33.38 13.52 -0.45
N PHE A 75 -34.15 13.03 0.51
CA PHE A 75 -35.56 12.72 0.35
C PHE A 75 -36.34 13.15 1.58
N ILE A 76 -37.64 13.37 1.41
CA ILE A 76 -38.59 13.73 2.47
C ILE A 76 -39.36 12.47 2.85
N GLU A 77 -39.50 12.21 4.14
CA GLU A 77 -40.32 11.16 4.74
C GLU A 77 -41.52 11.79 5.46
N ASP A 78 -42.64 11.06 5.56
CA ASP A 78 -43.79 11.44 6.39
C ASP A 78 -43.60 11.03 7.86
N GLU A 79 -44.59 11.34 8.70
CA GLU A 79 -44.60 10.98 10.13
C GLU A 79 -44.53 9.47 10.41
N ASN A 80 -44.80 8.63 9.39
CA ASN A 80 -44.72 7.17 9.46
C ASN A 80 -43.41 6.62 8.83
N GLY A 81 -42.46 7.48 8.43
CA GLY A 81 -41.21 7.09 7.78
C GLY A 81 -41.37 6.68 6.32
N LYS A 82 -42.51 6.96 5.69
CA LYS A 82 -42.71 6.65 4.27
C LYS A 82 -42.11 7.76 3.42
N GLU A 83 -41.24 7.36 2.49
CA GLU A 83 -40.65 8.28 1.52
C GLU A 83 -41.73 8.90 0.61
N ILE A 84 -41.83 10.23 0.65
CA ILE A 84 -42.84 11.01 -0.08
C ILE A 84 -42.25 11.67 -1.34
N LYS A 85 -40.97 12.06 -1.30
CA LYS A 85 -40.34 12.80 -2.39
C LYS A 85 -38.81 12.73 -2.37
N ASN A 86 -38.18 12.47 -3.51
CA ASN A 86 -36.74 12.71 -3.70
C ASN A 86 -36.51 14.19 -4.09
N VAL A 87 -35.66 14.89 -3.32
CA VAL A 87 -35.35 16.31 -3.48
C VAL A 87 -34.08 16.51 -4.32
N ALA A 88 -33.06 15.70 -4.07
CA ALA A 88 -31.80 15.74 -4.80
C ALA A 88 -31.16 14.35 -4.82
N LYS A 89 -30.49 14.01 -5.92
CA LYS A 89 -29.72 12.77 -6.05
C LYS A 89 -28.41 13.08 -6.77
N LYS A 90 -27.31 12.58 -6.21
CA LYS A 90 -25.99 12.51 -6.83
C LYS A 90 -25.63 11.04 -6.99
N GLU A 91 -25.29 10.63 -8.20
CA GLU A 91 -24.84 9.26 -8.45
C GLU A 91 -23.41 9.06 -7.93
N ALA A 92 -23.15 7.86 -7.42
CA ALA A 92 -21.80 7.46 -7.04
C ALA A 92 -21.00 7.14 -8.29
N LYS A 93 -19.70 7.43 -8.26
CA LYS A 93 -18.75 7.00 -9.28
C LYS A 93 -17.78 6.03 -8.63
N GLU A 94 -17.62 4.85 -9.22
CA GLU A 94 -16.64 3.89 -8.77
C GLU A 94 -15.23 4.41 -9.00
N GLY A 95 -14.28 3.96 -8.18
CA GLY A 95 -12.86 4.19 -8.43
C GLY A 95 -12.38 3.40 -9.64
N GLU A 96 -11.24 3.81 -10.19
CA GLU A 96 -10.65 3.15 -11.35
C GLU A 96 -9.67 2.07 -10.93
N ASN A 97 -9.64 0.97 -11.70
CA ASN A 97 -8.63 -0.07 -11.53
C ASN A 97 -7.30 0.39 -12.11
N VAL A 98 -6.22 0.13 -11.38
CA VAL A 98 -4.86 0.42 -11.83
C VAL A 98 -4.11 -0.88 -12.08
N THR A 99 -3.55 -1.01 -13.27
CA THR A 99 -2.68 -2.14 -13.63
C THR A 99 -1.23 -1.73 -13.46
N LEU A 100 -0.46 -2.54 -12.74
CA LEU A 100 0.98 -2.34 -12.53
C LEU A 100 1.78 -3.21 -13.49
N THR A 101 3.05 -2.88 -13.68
CA THR A 101 4.03 -3.73 -14.38
C THR A 101 4.58 -4.86 -13.50
N ILE A 102 4.18 -4.88 -12.23
CA ILE A 102 4.67 -5.82 -11.23
C ILE A 102 4.15 -7.22 -11.54
N ASP A 103 5.07 -8.17 -11.63
CA ASP A 103 4.74 -9.59 -11.71
C ASP A 103 4.58 -10.14 -10.30
N ALA A 104 3.37 -10.57 -9.96
CA ALA A 104 3.02 -11.05 -8.63
C ALA A 104 3.83 -12.29 -8.20
N ALA A 105 4.11 -13.21 -9.13
CA ALA A 105 4.84 -14.44 -8.82
C ALA A 105 6.32 -14.13 -8.58
N ILE A 106 6.91 -13.22 -9.35
CA ILE A 106 8.30 -12.77 -9.15
C ILE A 106 8.42 -11.97 -7.84
N GLN A 107 7.48 -11.05 -7.56
CA GLN A 107 7.43 -10.28 -6.33
C GLN A 107 7.42 -11.20 -5.08
N GLU A 108 6.52 -12.18 -5.05
CA GLU A 108 6.40 -13.14 -3.94
C GLU A 108 7.64 -14.01 -3.81
N LYS A 109 8.15 -14.53 -4.94
CA LYS A 109 9.36 -15.36 -4.95
C LYS A 109 10.56 -14.61 -4.38
N ILE A 110 10.81 -13.38 -4.83
CA ILE A 110 11.94 -12.58 -4.35
C ILE A 110 11.79 -12.33 -2.85
N PHE A 111 10.61 -11.93 -2.36
CA PHE A 111 10.38 -11.71 -0.93
C PHE A 111 10.68 -12.95 -0.09
N ASN A 112 10.20 -14.12 -0.51
CA ASN A 112 10.44 -15.38 0.22
C ASN A 112 11.94 -15.75 0.26
N GLU A 113 12.68 -15.50 -0.82
CA GLU A 113 14.13 -15.74 -0.87
C GLU A 113 14.94 -14.79 0.02
N MET A 114 14.37 -13.65 0.44
CA MET A 114 15.03 -12.76 1.40
C MET A 114 15.03 -13.32 2.83
N LYS A 115 14.26 -14.39 3.12
CA LYS A 115 14.30 -15.13 4.39
C LYS A 115 14.20 -14.24 5.64
N ASN A 116 13.35 -13.20 5.59
CA ASN A 116 13.18 -12.20 6.65
C ASN A 116 14.47 -11.44 7.03
N GLU A 117 15.43 -11.35 6.11
CA GLU A 117 16.59 -10.49 6.29
C GLU A 117 16.30 -9.04 5.88
N ALA A 118 16.94 -8.13 6.60
CA ALA A 118 16.78 -6.69 6.38
C ALA A 118 17.44 -6.30 5.05
N GLY A 119 16.64 -5.89 4.07
CA GLY A 119 17.15 -5.50 2.76
C GLY A 119 16.07 -5.12 1.76
N SER A 120 16.49 -4.79 0.56
CA SER A 120 15.60 -4.54 -0.57
C SER A 120 16.10 -5.23 -1.82
N SER A 121 15.17 -5.57 -2.72
CA SER A 121 15.47 -6.11 -4.03
C SER A 121 14.54 -5.50 -5.06
N ALA A 122 15.07 -5.22 -6.25
CA ALA A 122 14.31 -4.69 -7.37
C ALA A 122 14.62 -5.50 -8.63
N ALA A 123 13.60 -5.78 -9.42
CA ALA A 123 13.72 -6.37 -10.75
C ALA A 123 13.10 -5.41 -11.76
N VAL A 124 13.85 -5.10 -12.83
CA VAL A 124 13.45 -4.15 -13.87
C VAL A 124 13.77 -4.75 -15.23
N ASN A 125 12.89 -4.55 -16.21
CA ASN A 125 13.21 -4.83 -17.60
C ASN A 125 14.16 -3.75 -18.14
N PRO A 126 15.43 -4.07 -18.46
CA PRO A 126 16.42 -3.06 -18.85
C PRO A 126 16.14 -2.42 -20.21
N LYS A 127 15.28 -3.03 -21.05
CA LYS A 127 14.94 -2.48 -22.36
C LYS A 127 13.77 -1.52 -22.31
N THR A 128 12.76 -1.79 -21.48
CA THR A 128 11.52 -1.00 -21.40
C THR A 128 11.50 -0.07 -20.18
N GLY A 129 12.32 -0.34 -19.16
CA GLY A 129 12.27 0.35 -17.88
C GLY A 129 11.14 -0.12 -16.96
N GLU A 130 10.35 -1.12 -17.36
CA GLU A 130 9.24 -1.63 -16.56
C GLU A 130 9.74 -2.30 -15.28
N THR A 131 9.17 -1.89 -14.16
CA THR A 131 9.45 -2.48 -12.86
C THR A 131 8.67 -3.77 -12.68
N ILE A 132 9.38 -4.89 -12.59
CA ILE A 132 8.82 -6.24 -12.47
C ILE A 132 8.59 -6.61 -10.99
N ALA A 133 9.47 -6.19 -10.09
CA ALA A 133 9.32 -6.40 -8.65
C ALA A 133 10.02 -5.30 -7.84
N LEU A 134 9.43 -4.92 -6.70
CA LEU A 134 9.98 -4.00 -5.72
C LEU A 134 9.73 -4.52 -4.31
N VAL A 135 10.75 -5.11 -3.72
CA VAL A 135 10.65 -5.85 -2.47
C VAL A 135 11.43 -5.14 -1.37
N SER A 136 10.82 -5.08 -0.19
CA SER A 136 11.45 -4.61 1.05
C SER A 136 11.19 -5.66 2.13
N SER A 137 12.25 -6.15 2.76
CA SER A 137 12.19 -7.20 3.78
C SER A 137 12.92 -6.76 5.06
N PRO A 138 12.49 -7.22 6.24
CA PRO A 138 11.18 -7.83 6.49
C PRO A 138 10.04 -6.81 6.29
N ALA A 139 8.80 -7.29 6.31
CA ALA A 139 7.62 -6.47 6.10
C ALA A 139 6.52 -6.77 7.12
N TYR A 140 5.56 -5.85 7.22
CA TYR A 140 4.33 -6.04 7.98
C TYR A 140 3.23 -6.63 7.09
N ASN A 141 2.22 -7.25 7.69
CA ASN A 141 1.06 -7.71 6.92
C ASN A 141 -0.03 -6.61 6.86
N PRO A 142 -0.32 -6.04 5.67
CA PRO A 142 -1.30 -4.96 5.53
C PRO A 142 -2.73 -5.43 5.84
N ASN A 143 -3.05 -6.72 5.61
CA ASN A 143 -4.37 -7.26 5.97
C ASN A 143 -4.61 -7.22 7.48
N THR A 144 -3.57 -7.47 8.29
CA THR A 144 -3.64 -7.36 9.75
C THR A 144 -3.87 -5.92 10.18
N ILE A 145 -3.27 -4.94 9.50
CA ILE A 145 -3.49 -3.52 9.80
C ILE A 145 -4.95 -3.12 9.52
N VAL A 146 -5.48 -3.44 8.34
CA VAL A 146 -6.84 -3.05 7.95
C VAL A 146 -7.90 -3.74 8.81
N ARG A 147 -7.64 -4.97 9.29
CA ARG A 147 -8.51 -5.69 10.22
C ARG A 147 -8.44 -5.19 11.68
N GLY A 148 -7.56 -4.23 11.97
CA GLY A 148 -7.37 -3.68 13.31
C GLY A 148 -6.25 -4.38 14.08
N ALA A 149 -5.01 -4.17 13.64
CA ALA A 149 -3.83 -4.67 14.35
C ALA A 149 -3.84 -4.22 15.83
N SER A 150 -3.57 -5.17 16.73
CA SER A 150 -3.48 -4.91 18.16
C SER A 150 -2.32 -3.98 18.51
N LYS A 151 -2.38 -3.36 19.69
CA LYS A 151 -1.29 -2.53 20.21
C LYS A 151 0.03 -3.33 20.29
N ALA A 152 -0.03 -4.56 20.79
CA ALA A 152 1.13 -5.45 20.90
C ALA A 152 1.76 -5.77 19.53
N GLN A 153 0.95 -6.03 18.49
CA GLN A 153 1.46 -6.26 17.14
C GLN A 153 2.15 -5.03 16.56
N ARG A 154 1.57 -3.84 16.76
CA ARG A 154 2.19 -2.57 16.32
C ARG A 154 3.49 -2.31 17.06
N GLU A 155 3.53 -2.54 18.37
CA GLU A 155 4.74 -2.41 19.17
C GLU A 155 5.81 -3.40 18.73
N ALA A 156 5.44 -4.64 18.39
CA ALA A 156 6.36 -5.63 17.84
C ALA A 156 7.00 -5.12 16.53
N TRP A 157 6.21 -4.61 15.57
CA TRP A 157 6.76 -4.07 14.33
C TRP A 157 7.62 -2.81 14.52
N ASN A 158 7.26 -1.95 15.47
CA ASN A 158 7.99 -0.70 15.71
C ASN A 158 9.31 -0.91 16.48
N ASN A 159 9.36 -1.92 17.36
CA ASN A 159 10.52 -2.21 18.20
C ASN A 159 11.45 -3.28 17.60
N ASP A 160 11.09 -3.87 16.47
CA ASP A 160 11.91 -4.83 15.76
C ASP A 160 13.17 -4.15 15.18
N SER A 161 14.34 -4.69 15.50
CA SER A 161 15.64 -4.19 15.05
C SER A 161 15.83 -4.28 13.54
N LYS A 162 15.10 -5.18 12.86
CA LYS A 162 15.04 -5.30 11.41
C LYS A 162 14.02 -4.35 10.78
N LEU A 163 13.39 -3.44 11.52
CA LEU A 163 12.58 -2.32 10.98
C LEU A 163 11.59 -2.74 9.86
N PRO A 164 10.63 -3.64 10.13
CA PRO A 164 9.67 -4.13 9.13
C PRO A 164 8.72 -3.04 8.60
N MET A 165 8.55 -1.94 9.35
CA MET A 165 7.75 -0.79 8.88
C MET A 165 8.48 0.08 7.85
N MET A 166 9.80 -0.06 7.72
CA MET A 166 10.61 0.76 6.82
C MET A 166 10.46 0.27 5.38
N ASN A 167 10.01 1.17 4.51
CA ASN A 167 10.12 0.97 3.07
C ASN A 167 11.56 1.23 2.65
N ARG A 168 12.29 0.17 2.27
CA ARG A 168 13.71 0.24 1.91
C ARG A 168 13.96 0.64 0.45
N PHE A 169 13.13 0.23 -0.51
CA PHE A 169 13.37 0.55 -1.92
C PHE A 169 13.18 2.04 -2.25
N THR A 170 12.57 2.82 -1.35
CA THR A 170 12.49 4.28 -1.48
C THR A 170 13.64 5.03 -0.81
N GLN A 171 14.54 4.34 -0.11
CA GLN A 171 15.65 4.97 0.62
C GLN A 171 16.92 4.97 -0.22
N ALA A 172 17.76 5.98 -0.02
CA ALA A 172 19.11 6.00 -0.55
C ALA A 172 20.06 5.24 0.38
N PHE A 173 20.81 4.29 -0.17
CA PHE A 173 21.88 3.58 0.54
C PHE A 173 23.22 3.82 -0.14
N VAL A 174 24.31 3.59 0.59
CA VAL A 174 25.64 3.54 -0.01
C VAL A 174 25.68 2.34 -0.97
N PRO A 175 25.95 2.53 -2.27
CA PRO A 175 25.82 1.46 -3.27
C PRO A 175 26.86 0.34 -3.09
N GLY A 176 27.97 0.62 -2.40
CA GLY A 176 29.02 -0.37 -2.18
C GLY A 176 29.65 -0.84 -3.49
N SER A 177 30.00 -2.13 -3.56
CA SER A 177 30.79 -2.67 -4.69
C SER A 177 30.07 -2.60 -6.04
N VAL A 178 28.73 -2.52 -6.10
CA VAL A 178 28.04 -2.42 -7.39
C VAL A 178 28.39 -1.12 -8.12
N PHE A 179 28.82 -0.07 -7.40
CA PHE A 179 29.22 1.20 -8.01
C PHE A 179 30.53 1.11 -8.80
N LYS A 180 31.34 0.06 -8.58
CA LYS A 180 32.58 -0.18 -9.34
C LYS A 180 32.31 -0.32 -10.83
N THR A 181 31.13 -0.79 -11.24
CA THR A 181 30.76 -0.86 -12.66
C THR A 181 30.65 0.52 -13.28
N ILE A 182 30.10 1.50 -12.55
CA ILE A 182 30.02 2.90 -12.96
C ILE A 182 31.41 3.53 -13.00
N THR A 183 32.22 3.35 -11.96
CA THR A 183 33.61 3.85 -11.93
C THR A 183 34.43 3.27 -13.08
N GLY A 184 34.29 1.97 -13.35
CA GLY A 184 34.96 1.30 -14.47
C GLY A 184 34.51 1.85 -15.82
N ALA A 185 33.21 2.02 -16.03
CA ALA A 185 32.67 2.61 -17.26
C ALA A 185 33.22 4.02 -17.51
N ILE A 186 33.27 4.86 -16.46
CA ILE A 186 33.88 6.20 -16.55
C ILE A 186 35.35 6.09 -16.93
N GLY A 187 36.12 5.22 -16.27
CA GLY A 187 37.55 5.05 -16.56
C GLY A 187 37.83 4.56 -17.98
N LEU A 188 36.96 3.71 -18.54
CA LEU A 188 37.02 3.31 -19.95
C LEU A 188 36.70 4.47 -20.89
N GLU A 189 35.63 5.22 -20.60
CA GLU A 189 35.20 6.38 -21.40
C GLU A 189 36.27 7.50 -21.41
N THR A 190 36.92 7.76 -20.27
CA THR A 190 37.99 8.75 -20.15
C THR A 190 39.36 8.23 -20.56
N ASN A 191 39.45 6.99 -21.06
CA ASN A 191 40.68 6.28 -21.41
C ASN A 191 41.73 6.24 -20.28
N THR A 192 41.28 6.34 -19.02
CA THR A 192 42.15 6.25 -17.83
C THR A 192 42.39 4.80 -17.43
N ILE A 193 41.47 3.89 -17.76
CA ILE A 193 41.59 2.44 -17.55
C ILE A 193 41.78 1.77 -18.92
N ASN A 194 42.83 0.95 -19.05
CA ASN A 194 43.04 0.09 -20.21
C ASN A 194 42.72 -1.37 -19.86
N PRO A 195 41.74 -2.02 -20.52
CA PRO A 195 41.43 -3.43 -20.29
C PRO A 195 42.59 -4.42 -20.56
N LYS A 196 43.66 -3.97 -21.22
CA LYS A 196 44.83 -4.78 -21.61
C LYS A 196 46.08 -4.53 -20.74
N GLU A 197 46.01 -3.60 -19.79
CA GLU A 197 47.06 -3.47 -18.77
C GLU A 197 47.09 -4.69 -17.85
#